data_AF-A0A944GW22-F1
#
_entry.id   AF-A0A944GW22-F1
#
_cell.length_a   1.000
_cell.length_b   1.000
_cell.length_c   1.000
_cell.angle_alpha   90.00
_cell.angle_beta   90.00
_cell.angle_gamma   90.00
#
_symmetry.space_group_name_H-M   'P 1'
#
loop_
_entity.id
_entity.type
_entity.pdbx_description
1 polymer ?
#
loop_
_entity_poly.entity_id
_entity_poly.type
_entity_poly.pdbx_seq_one_letter_code
_entity_poly.pdbx_strand_id
1 'polypeptide(L)'
;MKRSKHMTKIDTYKVLNLIEKVYPLVTLKSETILSWMAKCESMDYSIVLKKLALHMRTNPYPPTLKEIIATSSNEGAYFEWLDEYSLR
;
A
#
# COMPACT_ATOMS: atom_id res chain seq x y z
N MET A 1 -22.93 -13.42 5.29
CA MET A 1 -22.05 -12.48 4.56
C MET A 1 -21.25 -11.69 5.58
N LYS A 2 -19.91 -11.82 5.63
CA LYS A 2 -19.08 -10.92 6.45
C LYS A 2 -19.13 -9.53 5.82
N ARG A 3 -19.53 -8.50 6.58
CA ARG A 3 -19.50 -7.11 6.10
C ARG A 3 -18.07 -6.74 5.72
N SER A 4 -17.86 -6.38 4.45
CA SER A 4 -16.66 -5.71 3.96
C SER A 4 -16.48 -4.42 4.76
N LYS A 5 -15.34 -4.27 5.45
CA LYS A 5 -15.03 -3.06 6.22
C LYS A 5 -14.26 -2.11 5.29
N HIS A 6 -14.91 -1.03 4.87
CA HIS A 6 -14.25 0.09 4.21
C HIS A 6 -13.11 0.62 5.08
N MET A 7 -11.98 0.97 4.48
CA MET A 7 -10.85 1.50 5.21
C MET A 7 -11.13 2.93 5.69
N THR A 8 -10.84 3.17 6.97
CA THR A 8 -10.76 4.53 7.51
C THR A 8 -9.37 5.13 7.22
N LYS A 9 -9.23 6.45 7.40
CA LYS A 9 -7.91 7.11 7.36
C LYS A 9 -6.95 6.53 8.41
N ILE A 10 -7.47 6.14 9.58
CA ILE A 10 -6.67 5.48 10.63
C ILE A 10 -6.21 4.10 10.17
N ASP A 11 -7.09 3.29 9.57
CA ASP A 11 -6.74 1.98 9.04
C ASP A 11 -5.69 2.11 7.91
N THR A 12 -5.82 3.15 7.08
CA THR A 12 -4.85 3.50 6.03
C THR A 12 -3.48 3.82 6.60
N TYR A 13 -3.42 4.68 7.63
CA TYR A 13 -2.18 5.01 8.30
C TYR A 13 -1.50 3.79 8.92
N LYS A 14 -2.28 2.86 9.50
CA LYS A 14 -1.75 1.59 10.03
C LYS A 14 -1.13 0.72 8.94
N VAL A 15 -1.76 0.65 7.76
CA VAL A 15 -1.22 -0.08 6.61
C VAL A 15 0.08 0.55 6.10
N LEU A 16 0.10 1.87 5.96
CA LEU A 16 1.29 2.62 5.53
C LEU A 16 2.47 2.45 6.50
N ASN A 17 2.21 2.55 7.81
CA ASN A 17 3.21 2.28 8.84
C ASN A 17 3.72 0.83 8.81
N LEU A 18 2.86 -0.14 8.49
CA LEU A 18 3.28 -1.53 8.31
C LEU A 18 4.24 -1.67 7.12
N ILE A 19 3.96 -0.97 6.01
CA ILE A 19 4.85 -0.96 4.84
C ILE A 19 6.24 -0.45 5.21
N GLU A 20 6.35 0.75 5.81
CA GLU A 20 7.66 1.30 6.20
C GLU A 20 8.43 0.42 7.19
N LYS A 21 7.72 -0.31 8.07
CA LYS A 21 8.37 -1.27 8.98
C LYS A 21 8.95 -2.48 8.27
N VAL A 22 8.31 -2.95 7.20
CA VAL A 22 8.78 -4.09 6.42
C VAL A 22 9.88 -3.68 5.44
N TYR A 23 9.84 -2.46 4.94
CA TYR A 23 10.86 -1.89 4.04
C TYR A 23 11.59 -0.73 4.75
N PRO A 24 12.52 -1.02 5.68
CA PRO A 24 13.07 0.00 6.59
C PRO A 24 13.98 1.04 5.93
N LEU A 25 14.42 0.79 4.69
CA LEU A 25 15.30 1.69 3.91
C LEU A 25 14.54 2.83 3.24
N VAL A 26 13.21 2.82 3.30
CA VAL A 26 12.40 3.83 2.65
C VAL A 26 11.56 4.62 3.64
N THR A 27 11.22 5.85 3.26
CA THR A 27 10.23 6.68 3.92
C THR A 27 9.13 7.04 2.92
N LEU A 28 7.87 6.97 3.35
CA LEU A 28 6.74 7.42 2.55
C LEU A 28 6.79 8.93 2.33
N LYS A 29 6.59 9.37 1.09
CA LYS A 29 6.40 10.79 0.80
C LYS A 29 5.03 11.26 1.31
N SER A 30 4.93 12.53 1.69
CA SER A 30 3.69 13.12 2.19
C SER A 30 2.55 13.01 1.17
N GLU A 31 2.86 13.20 -0.11
CA GLU A 31 1.94 13.11 -1.24
C GLU A 31 1.37 11.69 -1.39
N THR A 32 2.19 10.67 -1.10
CA THR A 32 1.78 9.26 -1.09
C THR A 32 0.78 9.01 0.03
N ILE A 33 1.07 9.50 1.24
CA ILE A 33 0.16 9.36 2.40
C ILE A 33 -1.19 10.01 2.07
N LEU A 34 -1.19 11.21 1.52
CA LEU A 34 -2.41 11.92 1.12
C LEU A 34 -3.18 11.17 0.02
N SER A 35 -2.48 10.64 -0.98
CA SER A 35 -3.09 9.86 -2.07
C SER A 35 -3.78 8.59 -1.57
N TRP A 36 -3.15 7.88 -0.63
CA TRP A 36 -3.75 6.73 0.04
C TRP A 36 -4.99 7.12 0.85
N MET A 37 -4.89 8.20 1.64
CA MET A 37 -6.02 8.69 2.45
C MET A 37 -7.20 9.17 1.60
N ALA A 38 -6.95 9.76 0.43
CA ALA A 38 -8.00 10.22 -0.49
C ALA A 38 -8.79 9.05 -1.10
N LYS A 39 -8.18 7.87 -1.21
CA LYS A 39 -8.80 6.67 -1.79
C LYS A 39 -9.29 5.66 -0.75
N CYS A 40 -9.11 5.91 0.55
CA CYS A 40 -9.34 4.86 1.56
C CYS A 40 -10.77 4.33 1.63
N GLU A 41 -11.76 5.20 1.41
CA GLU A 41 -13.17 4.80 1.49
C GLU A 41 -13.58 3.81 0.39
N SER A 42 -12.87 3.82 -0.76
CA SER A 42 -13.08 2.84 -1.84
C SER A 42 -12.29 1.55 -1.65
N MET A 43 -11.46 1.44 -0.60
CA MET A 43 -10.65 0.26 -0.31
C MET A 43 -11.31 -0.64 0.74
N ASP A 44 -11.32 -1.95 0.50
CA ASP A 44 -11.65 -2.95 1.52
C ASP A 44 -10.38 -3.33 2.30
N TYR A 45 -10.43 -3.20 3.62
CA TYR A 45 -9.27 -3.43 4.49
C TYR A 45 -8.72 -4.85 4.40
N SER A 46 -9.60 -5.86 4.30
CA SER A 46 -9.21 -7.27 4.25
C SER A 46 -8.53 -7.61 2.92
N ILE A 47 -9.04 -7.05 1.82
CA ILE A 47 -8.47 -7.20 0.48
C ILE A 47 -7.09 -6.53 0.42
N VAL A 48 -6.96 -5.31 0.95
CA VAL A 48 -5.68 -4.59 1.01
C VAL A 48 -4.64 -5.39 1.80
N LEU A 49 -4.97 -5.87 2.99
CA LEU A 49 -4.04 -6.68 3.79
C LEU A 49 -3.65 -7.99 3.07
N LYS A 50 -4.59 -8.66 2.40
CA LYS A 50 -4.30 -9.89 1.65
C LYS A 50 -3.31 -9.64 0.51
N LYS A 51 -3.53 -8.55 -0.27
CA LYS A 51 -2.63 -8.16 -1.36
C LYS A 51 -1.26 -7.75 -0.84
N LEU A 52 -1.24 -6.97 0.24
CA LEU A 52 0.01 -6.53 0.87
C LEU A 52 0.85 -7.72 1.36
N ALA A 53 0.22 -8.67 2.05
CA ALA A 53 0.89 -9.87 2.52
C ALA A 53 1.43 -10.74 1.36
N LEU A 54 0.72 -10.78 0.22
CA LEU A 54 1.24 -11.45 -0.97
C LEU A 54 2.46 -10.72 -1.53
N HIS A 55 2.37 -9.39 -1.74
CA HIS A 55 3.45 -8.56 -2.27
C HIS A 55 4.72 -8.67 -1.44
N MET A 56 4.60 -8.57 -0.11
CA MET A 56 5.74 -8.68 0.82
C MET A 56 6.46 -10.03 0.79
N ARG A 57 5.79 -11.10 0.35
CA ARG A 57 6.43 -12.42 0.21
C ARG A 57 7.22 -12.58 -1.08
N THR A 58 6.84 -11.83 -2.12
CA THR A 58 7.37 -12.03 -3.48
C THR A 58 8.28 -10.91 -3.95
N ASN A 59 8.17 -9.72 -3.35
CA ASN A 59 8.86 -8.52 -3.83
C ASN A 59 9.80 -7.95 -2.75
N PRO A 60 11.05 -7.61 -3.11
CA PRO A 60 11.99 -6.98 -2.19
C PRO A 60 11.76 -5.46 -2.03
N TYR A 61 10.88 -4.86 -2.85
CA TYR A 61 10.61 -3.43 -2.90
C TYR A 61 9.20 -3.10 -2.41
N PRO A 62 9.00 -1.90 -1.80
CA PRO A 62 7.70 -1.51 -1.28
C PRO A 62 6.64 -1.42 -2.39
N PRO A 63 5.38 -1.76 -2.10
CA PRO A 63 4.32 -1.66 -3.08
C PRO A 63 3.93 -0.21 -3.33
N THR A 64 3.51 0.07 -4.55
CA THR A 64 2.79 1.29 -4.92
C THR A 64 1.33 1.22 -4.51
N LEU A 65 0.67 2.38 -4.39
CA LEU A 65 -0.77 2.50 -4.22
C LEU A 65 -1.52 1.74 -5.34
N LYS A 66 -1.00 1.83 -6.57
CA LYS A 66 -1.60 1.19 -7.74
C LYS A 66 -1.55 -0.33 -7.62
N GLU A 67 -0.44 -0.93 -7.22
CA GLU A 67 -0.31 -2.38 -7.03
C GLU A 67 -1.27 -2.91 -5.96
N ILE A 68 -1.51 -2.14 -4.90
CA ILE A 68 -2.44 -2.53 -3.83
C ILE A 68 -3.89 -2.36 -4.27
N ILE A 69 -4.25 -1.30 -4.98
CA ILE A 69 -5.64 -1.06 -5.40
C ILE A 69 -6.01 -1.90 -6.63
N ALA A 70 -5.11 -2.14 -7.57
CA ALA A 70 -5.39 -2.81 -8.84
C ALA A 70 -6.03 -4.20 -8.67
N THR A 71 -7.10 -4.47 -9.41
CA THR A 71 -7.81 -5.77 -9.40
C THR A 71 -7.03 -6.89 -10.09
N SER A 72 -6.01 -6.55 -10.88
CA SER A 72 -5.10 -7.47 -11.55
C SER A 72 -3.67 -7.27 -11.06
N SER A 73 -2.91 -8.37 -10.97
CA SER A 73 -1.45 -8.34 -10.78
C SER A 73 -0.83 -7.68 -12.00
N ASN A 74 -0.52 -6.39 -11.91
CA ASN A 74 0.37 -5.77 -12.87
C ASN A 74 1.80 -6.17 -12.48
N GLU A 75 2.57 -6.63 -13.47
CA GLU A 75 4.03 -6.57 -13.40
C GLU A 75 4.39 -5.08 -13.37
N GLY A 76 4.56 -4.53 -12.16
CA GLY A 76 4.99 -3.15 -11.98
C GLY A 76 6.36 -2.95 -12.63
N ALA A 77 6.55 -1.85 -13.34
CA ALA A 77 7.89 -1.49 -13.80
C ALA A 77 8.78 -1.35 -12.57
N TYR A 78 10.00 -1.91 -12.64
CA TYR A 78 10.93 -2.22 -11.53
C TYR A 78 11.26 -1.05 -10.57
N PHE A 79 10.78 0.17 -10.82
CA PHE A 79 11.07 1.38 -10.06
C PHE A 79 9.90 2.36 -9.84
N GLU A 80 8.65 2.02 -10.17
CA GLU A 80 7.51 2.95 -9.93
C GLU A 80 7.37 3.37 -8.45
N TRP A 81 7.83 2.53 -7.53
CA TRP A 81 7.85 2.85 -6.10
C TRP A 81 8.76 4.05 -5.76
N LEU A 82 9.76 4.41 -6.58
CA LEU A 82 10.59 5.60 -6.33
C LEU A 82 9.79 6.91 -6.41
N ASP A 83 8.63 6.89 -7.07
CA ASP A 83 7.72 8.05 -7.09
C ASP A 83 6.99 8.20 -5.76
N GLU A 84 6.72 7.10 -5.06
CA GLU A 84 5.94 7.08 -3.82
C GLU A 84 6.80 7.13 -2.54
N TYR A 85 8.06 6.72 -2.61
CA TYR A 85 8.95 6.62 -1.46
C TYR A 85 10.27 7.35 -1.69
N SER A 86 10.88 7.85 -0.62
CA SER A 86 12.24 8.37 -0.60
C SER A 86 13.16 7.34 0.08
N LEU A 87 14.40 7.23 -0.40
CA LEU A 87 15.43 6.47 0.32
C LEU A 87 15.84 7.24 1.58
N ARG A 88 16.07 6.51 2.68
CA ARG A 88 16.63 7.04 3.92
C ARG A 88 18.14 7.20 3.85
#